data_AF-A0A663MJK5-F1
#
_entry.id   AF-A0A663MJK5-F1
#
_cell.length_a   1.000
_cell.length_b   1.000
_cell.length_c   1.000
_cell.angle_alpha   90.00
_cell.angle_beta   90.00
_cell.angle_gamma   90.00
#
_symmetry.space_group_name_H-M   'P 1'
#
loop_
_entity.id
_entity.type
_entity.pdbx_description
1 polymer ?
#
loop_
_entity_poly.entity_id
_entity_poly.type
_entity_poly.pdbx_seq_one_letter_code
_entity_poly.pdbx_strand_id
1 'polypeptide(L)'
;MGYLWQEGEEGTVKVLPQNLAVPFWEVSQALGLPPILCHADFVLANWRRKDPDGNLDTIISLPGAESLRGFILVTLLVEKAAVPGIKVGGRCRALWLFAHPESALRHPRGYPTPTRLLRDFVDPAVFYAVIRIFLSGWKDNPAMPGGLVYEGVSDEPLAYSGGSAAQSTVLHAFDELLGIRHSEESSAFLRRMRQYMPPPHRAFVEEIRRAPPLRQHVLSSGDARLRAAFNRCVCALADFRSYHITIVTKYIAVAAAKAKAGRAEPGDGPAAGKPPSALETKGTGGSHIFSFLKSVRDTTREGVISA
;
A
#
# COMPACT_ATOMS: atom_id res chain seq x y z
N MET A 1 1.77 0.55 -17.27
CA MET A 1 1.07 1.69 -16.63
C MET A 1 1.03 2.91 -17.53
N GLY A 2 2.16 3.52 -17.92
CA GLY A 2 2.16 4.68 -18.84
C GLY A 2 1.37 4.43 -20.13
N TYR A 3 1.66 3.34 -20.83
CA TYR A 3 0.93 2.96 -22.05
C TYR A 3 -0.60 2.84 -21.88
N LEU A 4 -1.07 2.38 -20.72
CA LEU A 4 -2.50 2.16 -20.47
C LEU A 4 -3.22 3.43 -20.03
N TRP A 5 -2.58 4.24 -19.19
CA TRP A 5 -3.24 5.30 -18.41
C TRP A 5 -2.79 6.72 -18.78
N GLN A 6 -1.87 6.91 -19.73
CA GLN A 6 -1.38 8.25 -20.12
C GLN A 6 -2.50 9.19 -20.57
N GLU A 7 -3.54 8.65 -21.22
CA GLU A 7 -4.72 9.42 -21.68
C GLU A 7 -5.86 9.44 -20.65
N GLY A 8 -5.62 8.99 -19.42
CA GLY A 8 -6.67 8.90 -18.40
C GLY A 8 -7.54 7.65 -18.57
N GLU A 9 -8.84 7.80 -18.28
CA GLU A 9 -9.86 6.76 -18.48
C GLU A 9 -10.51 6.82 -19.88
N GLU A 10 -10.17 7.84 -20.68
CA GLU A 10 -10.66 7.96 -22.04
C GLU A 10 -9.79 7.11 -22.98
N GLY A 11 -10.42 6.34 -23.87
CA GLY A 11 -9.68 5.48 -24.80
C GLY A 11 -8.92 4.34 -24.12
N THR A 12 -9.46 3.75 -23.03
CA THR A 12 -8.78 2.67 -22.30
C THR A 12 -8.27 1.57 -23.22
N VAL A 13 -6.97 1.37 -23.18
CA VAL A 13 -6.29 0.37 -24.00
C VAL A 13 -6.65 -1.02 -23.50
N LYS A 14 -7.18 -1.86 -24.39
CA LYS A 14 -7.64 -3.22 -24.06
C LYS A 14 -6.61 -4.31 -24.33
N VAL A 15 -5.58 -4.00 -25.11
CA VAL A 15 -4.53 -4.94 -25.51
C VAL A 15 -3.17 -4.33 -25.22
N LEU A 16 -2.34 -5.02 -24.44
CA LEU A 16 -0.92 -4.71 -24.33
C LEU A 16 -0.20 -5.38 -25.51
N PRO A 17 0.48 -4.61 -26.39
CA PRO A 17 1.12 -5.14 -27.59
C PRO A 17 2.17 -6.20 -27.28
N GLN A 18 2.35 -7.15 -28.19
CA GLN A 18 3.20 -8.33 -28.01
C GLN A 18 4.64 -7.99 -27.59
N ASN A 19 5.22 -6.93 -28.19
CA ASN A 19 6.57 -6.46 -27.91
C ASN A 19 6.77 -5.91 -26.49
N LEU A 20 5.69 -5.59 -25.77
CA LEU A 20 5.68 -5.26 -24.35
C LEU A 20 5.17 -6.42 -23.50
N ALA A 21 4.12 -7.10 -23.95
CA ALA A 21 3.41 -8.12 -23.18
C ALA A 21 4.25 -9.38 -22.94
N VAL A 22 4.89 -9.93 -23.98
CA VAL A 22 5.69 -11.16 -23.87
C VAL A 22 6.88 -11.00 -22.92
N PRO A 23 7.80 -10.01 -23.11
CA PRO A 23 8.94 -9.87 -22.21
C PRO A 23 8.52 -9.51 -20.79
N PHE A 24 7.47 -8.70 -20.62
CA PHE A 24 6.97 -8.36 -19.28
C PHE A 24 6.41 -9.60 -18.58
N TRP A 25 5.64 -10.43 -19.29
CA TRP A 25 5.13 -11.70 -18.77
C TRP A 25 6.27 -12.64 -18.35
N GLU A 26 7.25 -12.86 -19.22
CA GLU A 26 8.38 -13.76 -18.96
C GLU A 26 9.16 -13.34 -17.70
N VAL A 27 9.48 -12.05 -17.58
CA VAL A 27 10.16 -11.51 -16.39
C VAL A 27 9.27 -11.67 -15.14
N SER A 28 7.98 -11.37 -15.24
CA SER A 28 7.03 -11.55 -14.15
C SER A 28 6.94 -13.01 -13.68
N GLN A 29 6.88 -13.97 -14.60
CA GLN A 29 6.91 -15.40 -14.26
C GLN A 29 8.22 -15.79 -13.59
N ALA A 30 9.36 -15.34 -14.11
CA ALA A 30 10.68 -15.62 -13.53
C ALA A 30 10.83 -15.07 -12.10
N LEU A 31 10.21 -13.92 -11.81
CA LEU A 31 10.21 -13.30 -10.48
C LEU A 31 9.09 -13.83 -9.56
N GLY A 32 8.15 -14.62 -10.08
CA GLY A 32 6.98 -15.11 -9.34
C GLY A 32 6.01 -13.99 -8.92
N LEU A 33 5.90 -12.95 -9.75
CA LEU A 33 5.03 -11.78 -9.60
C LEU A 33 4.06 -11.66 -10.77
N PRO A 34 2.88 -11.03 -10.60
CA PRO A 34 1.98 -10.78 -11.71
C PRO A 34 2.55 -9.71 -12.68
N PRO A 35 2.18 -9.73 -13.97
CA PRO A 35 2.61 -8.76 -14.98
C PRO A 35 1.88 -7.41 -14.85
N ILE A 36 1.99 -6.79 -13.68
CA ILE A 36 1.48 -5.46 -13.36
C ILE A 36 2.43 -4.78 -12.38
N LEU A 37 2.54 -3.45 -12.45
CA LEU A 37 3.31 -2.68 -11.48
C LEU A 37 2.74 -2.88 -10.07
N CYS A 38 3.51 -3.49 -9.18
CA CYS A 38 3.13 -3.77 -7.79
C CYS A 38 3.94 -2.93 -6.79
N HIS A 39 3.58 -3.05 -5.51
CA HIS A 39 4.28 -2.37 -4.41
C HIS A 39 5.78 -2.73 -4.35
N ALA A 40 6.15 -3.98 -4.66
CA ALA A 40 7.55 -4.40 -4.66
C ALA A 40 8.37 -3.65 -5.71
N ASP A 41 7.80 -3.44 -6.90
CA ASP A 41 8.45 -2.70 -7.98
C ASP A 41 8.52 -1.20 -7.65
N PHE A 42 7.37 -0.62 -7.32
CA PHE A 42 7.19 0.82 -7.30
C PHE A 42 7.63 1.50 -6.00
N VAL A 43 7.77 0.73 -4.91
CA VAL A 43 8.22 1.23 -3.61
C VAL A 43 9.54 0.58 -3.21
N LEU A 44 9.57 -0.75 -3.11
CA LEU A 44 10.73 -1.45 -2.51
C LEU A 44 11.96 -1.43 -3.40
N ALA A 45 11.77 -1.50 -4.72
CA ALA A 45 12.85 -1.47 -5.72
C ALA A 45 13.08 -0.08 -6.35
N ASN A 46 12.12 0.84 -6.25
CA ASN A 46 12.19 2.15 -6.91
C ASN A 46 12.87 3.23 -6.07
N TRP A 47 14.10 2.97 -5.61
CA TRP A 47 14.87 3.98 -4.89
C TRP A 47 16.38 3.82 -5.09
N ARG A 48 17.08 4.94 -4.99
CA ARG A 48 18.54 5.03 -5.02
C ARG A 48 19.03 6.06 -4.01
N ARG A 49 20.29 5.97 -3.62
CA ARG A 49 20.95 7.04 -2.88
C ARG A 49 21.30 8.17 -3.86
N LYS A 50 20.91 9.39 -3.51
CA LYS A 50 21.25 10.60 -4.25
C LYS A 50 22.67 11.07 -3.94
N ASP A 51 23.08 10.95 -2.67
CA ASP A 51 24.38 11.41 -2.18
C ASP A 51 24.92 10.50 -1.04
N PRO A 52 26.21 10.64 -0.68
CA PRO A 52 26.81 9.92 0.44
C PRO A 52 26.15 10.23 1.80
N ASP A 53 25.49 11.39 1.92
CA ASP A 53 24.83 11.84 3.15
C ASP A 53 23.53 11.08 3.46
N GLY A 54 23.06 10.27 2.51
CA GLY A 54 21.96 9.33 2.69
C GLY A 54 20.62 9.85 2.18
N ASN A 55 20.60 10.92 1.37
CA ASN A 55 19.37 11.35 0.72
C ASN A 55 18.91 10.33 -0.31
N LEU A 56 17.60 10.14 -0.41
CA LEU A 56 16.99 9.15 -1.31
C LEU A 56 16.35 9.84 -2.51
N ASP A 57 16.33 9.11 -3.63
CA ASP A 57 15.66 9.51 -4.87
C ASP A 57 15.01 8.28 -5.53
N THR A 58 14.06 8.49 -6.43
CA THR A 58 13.42 7.40 -7.19
C THR A 58 14.25 7.05 -8.44
N ILE A 59 14.14 5.81 -8.92
CA ILE A 59 14.82 5.34 -10.14
C ILE A 59 13.94 5.64 -11.36
N ILE A 60 12.65 5.32 -11.26
CA ILE A 60 11.62 5.58 -12.26
C ILE A 60 10.58 6.55 -11.72
N SER A 61 9.94 7.30 -12.62
CA SER A 61 8.83 8.19 -12.31
C SER A 61 7.67 7.96 -13.27
N LEU A 62 6.47 8.24 -12.78
CA LEU A 62 5.24 8.40 -13.55
C LEU A 62 4.77 9.87 -13.38
N PRO A 63 3.70 10.31 -14.06
CA PRO A 63 3.16 11.64 -13.84
C PRO A 63 2.79 11.88 -12.36
N GLY A 64 3.04 13.11 -11.90
CA GLY A 64 2.87 13.51 -10.49
C GLY A 64 4.10 14.20 -9.87
N ALA A 65 5.22 14.27 -10.60
CA ALA A 65 6.42 15.03 -10.24
C ALA A 65 6.87 14.78 -8.77
N GLU A 66 7.22 15.84 -8.03
CA GLU A 66 7.66 15.74 -6.63
C GLU A 66 6.63 15.07 -5.72
N SER A 67 5.32 15.18 -6.01
CA SER A 67 4.30 14.49 -5.21
C SER A 67 4.39 12.97 -5.36
N LEU A 68 4.73 12.48 -6.55
CA LEU A 68 4.92 11.04 -6.76
C LEU A 68 6.19 10.56 -6.07
N ARG A 69 7.29 11.31 -6.24
CA ARG A 69 8.56 11.04 -5.56
C ARG A 69 8.37 11.00 -4.04
N GLY A 70 7.67 11.99 -3.49
CA GLY A 70 7.28 12.05 -2.09
C GLY A 70 6.46 10.84 -1.64
N PHE A 71 5.44 10.46 -2.39
CA PHE A 71 4.58 9.31 -2.07
C PHE A 71 5.37 8.00 -1.99
N ILE A 72 6.27 7.76 -2.96
CA ILE A 72 7.10 6.55 -3.00
C ILE A 72 8.09 6.52 -1.83
N LEU A 73 8.86 7.59 -1.66
CA LEU A 73 9.91 7.64 -0.64
C LEU A 73 9.34 7.63 0.79
N VAL A 74 8.21 8.30 1.02
CA VAL A 74 7.52 8.24 2.31
C VAL A 74 7.06 6.81 2.61
N THR A 75 6.47 6.13 1.62
CA THR A 75 6.02 4.75 1.78
C THR A 75 7.20 3.82 2.08
N LEU A 76 8.32 3.98 1.36
CA LEU A 76 9.57 3.26 1.64
C LEU A 76 10.10 3.51 3.06
N LEU A 77 10.01 4.74 3.56
CA LEU A 77 10.42 5.06 4.92
C LEU A 77 9.50 4.41 5.98
N VAL A 78 8.20 4.26 5.70
CA VAL A 78 7.27 3.48 6.55
C VAL A 78 7.69 2.01 6.58
N GLU A 79 7.96 1.40 5.43
CA GLU A 79 8.46 0.00 5.33
C GLU A 79 9.76 -0.17 6.12
N LYS A 80 10.72 0.74 5.94
CA LYS A 80 12.01 0.74 6.64
C LYS A 80 11.84 0.88 8.16
N ALA A 81 10.94 1.75 8.63
CA ALA A 81 10.68 1.95 10.05
C ALA A 81 10.14 0.69 10.74
N ALA A 82 9.50 -0.20 9.99
CA ALA A 82 8.98 -1.47 10.49
C ALA A 82 10.02 -2.59 10.61
N VAL A 83 11.17 -2.48 9.93
CA VAL A 83 12.20 -3.53 9.88
C VAL A 83 12.68 -3.98 11.26
N PRO A 84 12.94 -3.11 12.26
CA PRO A 84 13.26 -3.56 13.61
C PRO A 84 12.16 -4.45 14.23
N GLY A 85 10.89 -4.19 13.88
CA GLY A 85 9.72 -4.99 14.25
C GLY A 85 9.81 -6.42 13.77
N ILE A 86 10.20 -6.57 12.51
CA ILE A 86 10.33 -7.85 11.83
C ILE A 86 11.57 -8.61 12.33
N LYS A 87 12.73 -7.96 12.39
CA LYS A 87 14.01 -8.61 12.76
C LYS A 87 14.05 -9.15 14.19
N VAL A 88 13.32 -8.53 15.11
CA VAL A 88 13.40 -8.85 16.54
C VAL A 88 12.49 -10.03 16.93
N GLY A 89 11.72 -10.61 15.99
CA GLY A 89 11.05 -11.90 16.20
C GLY A 89 10.29 -11.98 17.54
N GLY A 90 9.38 -11.05 17.82
CA GLY A 90 8.49 -11.18 18.98
C GLY A 90 8.88 -10.45 20.28
N ARG A 91 9.92 -9.59 20.33
CA ARG A 91 10.04 -8.63 21.45
C ARG A 91 9.31 -7.32 21.14
N CYS A 92 8.19 -7.10 21.83
CA CYS A 92 7.20 -6.02 21.71
C CYS A 92 7.70 -4.55 21.68
N ARG A 93 9.00 -4.28 21.82
CA ARG A 93 9.55 -2.90 21.76
C ARG A 93 9.47 -2.31 20.35
N ALA A 94 9.38 -3.15 19.33
CA ALA A 94 9.54 -2.75 17.95
C ALA A 94 8.21 -2.42 17.23
N LEU A 95 7.06 -2.89 17.71
CA LEU A 95 5.75 -2.36 17.29
C LEU A 95 5.47 -0.96 17.87
N TRP A 96 6.07 -0.61 19.02
CA TRP A 96 6.02 0.77 19.51
C TRP A 96 6.73 1.73 18.55
N LEU A 97 7.85 1.32 17.95
CA LEU A 97 8.56 2.06 16.90
C LEU A 97 7.77 2.15 15.59
N PHE A 98 6.93 1.15 15.30
CA PHE A 98 6.03 1.13 14.14
C PHE A 98 4.85 2.12 14.27
N ALA A 99 4.29 2.29 15.48
CA ALA A 99 3.25 3.30 15.73
C ALA A 99 3.76 4.69 16.12
N HIS A 100 5.00 4.75 16.57
CA HIS A 100 5.71 6.00 16.85
C HIS A 100 6.95 6.05 15.96
N PRO A 101 6.78 6.22 14.63
CA PRO A 101 7.92 6.32 13.73
C PRO A 101 8.82 7.51 14.11
N GLU A 102 8.32 8.50 14.86
CA GLU A 102 9.09 9.58 15.51
C GLU A 102 10.27 9.02 16.33
N SER A 103 10.06 7.88 16.99
CA SER A 103 10.96 7.27 17.96
C SER A 103 11.93 6.27 17.31
N ALA A 104 11.49 5.62 16.22
CA ALA A 104 12.34 4.77 15.36
C ALA A 104 13.34 5.58 14.54
N LEU A 105 12.98 6.84 14.26
CA LEU A 105 13.74 7.79 13.46
C LEU A 105 14.57 8.76 14.32
N ARG A 106 14.72 8.49 15.63
CA ARG A 106 15.84 9.02 16.44
C ARG A 106 17.17 8.35 16.03
N HIS A 107 17.47 8.37 14.74
CA HIS A 107 18.84 8.41 14.26
C HIS A 107 19.36 9.83 14.57
N PRO A 108 20.65 10.05 14.89
CA PRO A 108 21.22 11.35 15.26
C PRO A 108 21.04 12.50 14.24
N ARG A 109 20.34 12.28 13.12
CA ARG A 109 20.08 13.28 12.07
C ARG A 109 18.61 13.67 11.89
N GLY A 110 17.68 13.17 12.72
CA GLY A 110 16.30 13.66 12.82
C GLY A 110 15.53 13.71 11.49
N TYR A 111 14.98 12.59 11.04
CA TYR A 111 13.97 12.63 9.98
C TYR A 111 12.59 12.94 10.62
N PRO A 112 11.80 13.90 10.09
CA PRO A 112 10.41 14.07 10.48
C PRO A 112 9.64 12.76 10.29
N THR A 113 8.54 12.57 11.02
CA THR A 113 7.73 11.36 10.85
C THR A 113 7.27 11.15 9.41
N PRO A 114 7.17 9.89 8.91
CA PRO A 114 6.67 9.59 7.56
C PRO A 114 5.33 10.25 7.27
N THR A 115 4.52 10.44 8.31
CA THR A 115 3.22 11.10 8.31
C THR A 115 3.29 12.62 8.08
N ARG A 116 4.28 13.29 8.69
CA ARG A 116 4.63 14.69 8.40
C ARG A 116 5.24 14.80 7.01
N LEU A 117 6.13 13.89 6.64
CA LEU A 117 6.71 13.82 5.31
C LEU A 117 5.63 13.68 4.21
N LEU A 118 4.59 12.85 4.37
CA LEU A 118 3.53 12.77 3.36
C LEU A 118 2.82 14.11 3.15
N ARG A 119 2.49 14.82 4.24
CA ARG A 119 1.83 16.12 4.17
C ARG A 119 2.71 17.20 3.55
N ASP A 120 4.01 17.11 3.79
CA ASP A 120 4.98 18.11 3.36
C ASP A 120 5.46 17.85 1.91
N PHE A 121 5.38 16.61 1.42
CA PHE A 121 5.91 16.22 0.11
C PHE A 121 4.87 15.75 -0.91
N VAL A 122 3.61 15.50 -0.53
CA VAL A 122 2.57 15.01 -1.44
C VAL A 122 1.38 15.96 -1.46
N ASP A 123 1.13 16.57 -2.61
CA ASP A 123 -0.07 17.38 -2.85
C ASP A 123 -1.32 16.47 -3.01
N PRO A 124 -2.39 16.69 -2.23
CA PRO A 124 -3.61 15.88 -2.31
C PRO A 124 -4.32 15.91 -3.66
N ALA A 125 -4.32 17.05 -4.36
CA ALA A 125 -4.95 17.19 -5.67
C ALA A 125 -4.14 16.45 -6.74
N VAL A 126 -2.81 16.58 -6.72
CA VAL A 126 -1.92 15.84 -7.64
C VAL A 126 -2.03 14.34 -7.39
N PHE A 127 -2.03 13.90 -6.12
CA PHE A 127 -2.22 12.49 -5.81
C PHE A 127 -3.54 11.97 -6.37
N TYR A 128 -4.64 12.66 -6.06
CA TYR A 128 -5.98 12.23 -6.44
C TYR A 128 -6.20 12.20 -7.96
N ALA A 129 -5.80 13.27 -8.65
CA ALA A 129 -6.15 13.51 -10.05
C ALA A 129 -5.12 12.96 -11.05
N VAL A 130 -3.85 12.87 -10.64
CA VAL A 130 -2.74 12.46 -11.54
C VAL A 130 -2.17 11.11 -11.13
N ILE A 131 -1.73 10.93 -9.88
CA ILE A 131 -0.96 9.74 -9.49
C ILE A 131 -1.83 8.49 -9.45
N ARG A 132 -3.03 8.58 -8.86
CA ARG A 132 -3.87 7.40 -8.56
C ARG A 132 -4.17 6.56 -9.80
N ILE A 133 -4.40 7.17 -10.96
CA ILE A 133 -4.74 6.41 -12.16
C ILE A 133 -3.60 5.49 -12.61
N PHE A 134 -2.34 5.95 -12.50
CA PHE A 134 -1.18 5.16 -12.88
C PHE A 134 -0.90 3.98 -11.93
N LEU A 135 -1.50 3.99 -10.74
CA LEU A 135 -1.42 2.89 -9.78
C LEU A 135 -2.59 1.91 -9.92
N SER A 136 -3.59 2.23 -10.73
CA SER A 136 -4.77 1.39 -10.95
C SER A 136 -4.46 0.16 -11.77
N GLY A 137 -5.06 -0.95 -11.36
CA GLY A 137 -5.13 -2.16 -12.17
C GLY A 137 -6.44 -2.25 -12.93
N TRP A 138 -6.69 -3.41 -13.52
CA TRP A 138 -7.86 -3.72 -14.34
C TRP A 138 -8.65 -4.91 -13.80
N LYS A 139 -8.40 -5.32 -12.54
CA LYS A 139 -9.31 -6.17 -11.75
C LYS A 139 -10.22 -5.30 -10.90
N ASP A 140 -11.52 -5.61 -10.90
CA ASP A 140 -12.55 -4.86 -10.18
C ASP A 140 -12.62 -3.36 -10.56
N ASN A 141 -12.10 -3.01 -11.75
CA ASN A 141 -12.03 -1.64 -12.26
C ASN A 141 -13.16 -1.37 -13.29
N PRO A 142 -14.13 -0.49 -12.99
CA PRO A 142 -15.21 -0.12 -13.92
C PRO A 142 -14.75 0.41 -15.29
N ALA A 143 -13.57 1.02 -15.38
CA ALA A 143 -13.03 1.52 -16.66
C ALA A 143 -12.49 0.40 -17.57
N MET A 144 -12.21 -0.78 -17.01
CA MET A 144 -11.70 -1.96 -17.73
C MET A 144 -12.38 -3.23 -17.20
N PRO A 145 -13.71 -3.38 -17.35
CA PRO A 145 -14.45 -4.48 -16.75
C PRO A 145 -14.07 -5.85 -17.32
N GLY A 146 -13.58 -5.88 -18.56
CA GLY A 146 -13.08 -7.07 -19.22
C GLY A 146 -11.64 -7.45 -18.84
N GLY A 147 -10.87 -6.60 -18.15
CA GLY A 147 -9.43 -6.81 -17.97
C GLY A 147 -8.59 -6.36 -19.17
N LEU A 148 -7.36 -6.87 -19.27
CA LEU A 148 -6.37 -6.51 -20.29
C LEU A 148 -5.88 -7.76 -21.02
N VAL A 149 -5.93 -7.75 -22.35
CA VAL A 149 -5.32 -8.79 -23.19
C VAL A 149 -3.81 -8.56 -23.24
N TYR A 150 -3.04 -9.62 -23.01
CA TYR A 150 -1.58 -9.62 -23.18
C TYR A 150 -1.28 -10.33 -24.50
N GLU A 151 -1.09 -9.55 -25.56
CA GLU A 151 -0.93 -10.10 -26.90
C GLU A 151 0.29 -11.05 -26.96
N GLY A 152 0.11 -12.23 -27.53
CA GLY A 152 1.13 -13.29 -27.58
C GLY A 152 1.36 -14.05 -26.27
N VAL A 153 0.59 -13.75 -25.20
CA VAL A 153 0.65 -14.44 -23.90
C VAL A 153 -0.67 -15.15 -23.59
N SER A 154 -1.80 -14.44 -23.75
CA SER A 154 -3.14 -14.96 -23.47
C SER A 154 -4.14 -14.33 -24.43
N ASP A 155 -4.94 -15.16 -25.10
CA ASP A 155 -6.04 -14.70 -25.95
C ASP A 155 -7.18 -14.11 -25.11
N GLU A 156 -7.36 -14.63 -23.90
CA GLU A 156 -8.35 -14.12 -22.95
C GLU A 156 -7.78 -12.95 -22.13
N PRO A 157 -8.58 -11.89 -21.88
CA PRO A 157 -8.20 -10.81 -20.99
C PRO A 157 -7.87 -11.28 -19.57
N LEU A 158 -6.75 -10.80 -19.02
CA LEU A 158 -6.32 -11.08 -17.65
C LEU A 158 -6.71 -9.93 -16.72
N ALA A 159 -7.04 -10.25 -15.47
CA ALA A 159 -7.48 -9.28 -14.47
C ALA A 159 -6.51 -9.17 -13.29
N TYR A 160 -5.80 -8.04 -13.19
CA TYR A 160 -4.85 -7.76 -12.10
C TYR A 160 -5.22 -6.53 -11.27
N SER A 161 -5.07 -6.63 -9.95
CA SER A 161 -5.28 -5.53 -9.00
C SER A 161 -4.12 -4.55 -9.06
N GLY A 162 -4.41 -3.26 -8.99
CA GLY A 162 -3.37 -2.22 -8.98
C GLY A 162 -2.59 -2.16 -7.68
N GLY A 163 -1.58 -1.30 -7.66
CA GLY A 163 -0.69 -1.08 -6.51
C GLY A 163 -1.47 -0.56 -5.30
N SER A 164 -1.25 -1.16 -4.14
CA SER A 164 -1.93 -0.80 -2.89
C SER A 164 -1.01 -1.04 -1.69
N ALA A 165 -1.19 -0.27 -0.61
CA ALA A 165 -0.54 -0.55 0.67
C ALA A 165 -0.86 -1.96 1.20
N ALA A 166 -1.97 -2.56 0.77
CA ALA A 166 -2.32 -3.93 1.10
C ALA A 166 -1.39 -4.98 0.46
N GLN A 167 -0.45 -4.60 -0.41
CA GLN A 167 0.60 -5.48 -0.92
C GLN A 167 1.87 -5.44 -0.06
N SER A 168 1.91 -4.60 1.00
CA SER A 168 3.02 -4.51 1.95
C SER A 168 3.17 -5.80 2.75
N THR A 169 4.32 -6.46 2.67
CA THR A 169 4.61 -7.67 3.47
C THR A 169 4.60 -7.37 4.97
N VAL A 170 5.07 -6.18 5.37
CA VAL A 170 5.16 -5.75 6.77
C VAL A 170 3.81 -5.81 7.47
N LEU A 171 2.75 -5.28 6.85
CA LEU A 171 1.43 -5.22 7.46
C LEU A 171 0.88 -6.63 7.73
N HIS A 172 1.03 -7.53 6.76
CA HIS A 172 0.59 -8.91 6.90
C HIS A 172 1.40 -9.67 7.96
N ALA A 173 2.71 -9.45 8.02
CA ALA A 173 3.56 -10.07 9.02
C ALA A 173 3.13 -9.68 10.45
N PHE A 174 2.76 -8.42 10.68
CA PHE A 174 2.24 -7.99 11.99
C PHE A 174 0.86 -8.54 12.31
N ASP A 175 -0.06 -8.60 11.33
CA ASP A 175 -1.38 -9.21 11.55
C ASP A 175 -1.23 -10.68 11.96
N GLU A 176 -0.41 -11.45 11.24
CA GLU A 176 -0.17 -12.87 11.53
C GLU A 176 0.54 -13.05 12.87
N LEU A 177 1.58 -12.25 13.14
CA LEU A 177 2.34 -12.33 14.40
C LEU A 177 1.44 -12.04 15.62
N LEU A 178 0.56 -11.04 15.51
CA LEU A 178 -0.36 -10.66 16.59
C LEU A 178 -1.62 -11.54 16.62
N GLY A 179 -1.81 -12.42 15.64
CA GLY A 179 -2.98 -13.28 15.52
C GLY A 179 -4.28 -12.50 15.27
N ILE A 180 -4.20 -11.39 14.53
CA ILE A 180 -5.38 -10.59 14.16
C ILE A 180 -6.18 -11.36 13.10
N ARG A 181 -7.49 -11.53 13.35
CA ARG A 181 -8.40 -12.22 12.43
C ARG A 181 -9.34 -11.20 11.81
N HIS A 182 -9.18 -10.95 10.51
CA HIS A 182 -10.05 -10.04 9.77
C HIS A 182 -11.36 -10.73 9.36
N SER A 183 -12.36 -9.93 8.99
CA SER A 183 -13.58 -10.44 8.34
C SER A 183 -13.25 -11.27 7.09
N GLU A 184 -14.16 -12.13 6.66
CA GLU A 184 -13.95 -12.98 5.49
C GLU A 184 -13.65 -12.16 4.23
N GLU A 185 -14.38 -11.06 4.02
CA GLU A 185 -14.19 -10.14 2.90
C GLU A 185 -12.79 -9.50 2.91
N SER A 186 -12.40 -8.90 4.03
CA SER A 186 -11.08 -8.29 4.20
C SER A 186 -9.96 -9.33 4.05
N SER A 187 -10.16 -10.53 4.60
CA SER A 187 -9.22 -11.64 4.49
C SER A 187 -9.07 -12.13 3.05
N ALA A 188 -10.16 -12.20 2.28
CA ALA A 188 -10.10 -12.59 0.87
C ALA A 188 -9.31 -11.57 0.03
N PHE A 189 -9.53 -10.28 0.28
CA PHE A 189 -8.76 -9.21 -0.35
C PHE A 189 -7.27 -9.28 0.01
N LEU A 190 -6.94 -9.40 1.31
CA LEU A 190 -5.56 -9.49 1.79
C LEU A 190 -4.85 -10.76 1.26
N ARG A 191 -5.52 -11.92 1.24
CA ARG A 191 -4.96 -13.16 0.66
C ARG A 191 -4.65 -12.99 -0.83
N ARG A 192 -5.50 -12.28 -1.58
CA ARG A 192 -5.22 -11.92 -2.97
C ARG A 192 -3.98 -11.03 -3.08
N MET A 193 -3.82 -10.04 -2.20
CA MET A 193 -2.66 -9.13 -2.24
C MET A 193 -1.33 -9.82 -1.94
N ARG A 194 -1.32 -10.95 -1.21
CA ARG A 194 -0.11 -11.78 -1.04
C ARG A 194 0.43 -12.32 -2.37
N GLN A 195 -0.41 -12.45 -3.40
CA GLN A 195 0.02 -12.87 -4.74
C GLN A 195 0.85 -11.81 -5.47
N TYR A 196 0.89 -10.58 -4.95
CA TYR A 196 1.64 -9.44 -5.47
C TYR A 196 2.90 -9.17 -4.64
N MET A 197 3.25 -10.07 -3.72
CA MET A 197 4.49 -10.02 -2.94
C MET A 197 5.54 -10.93 -3.58
N PRO A 198 6.83 -10.57 -3.50
CA PRO A 198 7.92 -11.46 -3.89
C PRO A 198 7.77 -12.83 -3.21
N PRO A 199 8.06 -13.96 -3.88
CA PRO A 199 7.89 -15.30 -3.30
C PRO A 199 8.53 -15.49 -1.92
N PRO A 200 9.76 -15.01 -1.64
CA PRO A 200 10.35 -15.11 -0.30
C PRO A 200 9.58 -14.34 0.77
N HIS A 201 9.00 -13.19 0.41
CA HIS A 201 8.20 -12.37 1.34
C HIS A 201 6.87 -13.04 1.68
N ARG A 202 6.21 -13.64 0.69
CA ARG A 202 5.00 -14.44 0.88
C ARG A 202 5.28 -15.67 1.74
N ALA A 203 6.40 -16.36 1.50
CA ALA A 203 6.84 -17.49 2.32
C ALA A 203 7.06 -17.09 3.78
N PHE A 204 7.69 -15.93 4.03
CA PHE A 204 7.88 -15.39 5.37
C PHE A 204 6.57 -15.14 6.12
N VAL A 205 5.55 -14.56 5.46
CA VAL A 205 4.22 -14.36 6.08
C VAL A 205 3.55 -15.70 6.40
N GLU A 206 3.66 -16.69 5.51
CA GLU A 206 3.11 -18.03 5.75
C GLU A 206 3.84 -18.79 6.86
N GLU A 207 5.14 -18.56 7.04
CA GLU A 207 5.91 -19.11 8.16
C GLU A 207 5.39 -18.57 9.50
N ILE A 208 5.20 -17.24 9.62
CA ILE A 208 4.61 -16.63 10.81
C ILE A 208 3.22 -17.19 11.09
N ARG A 209 2.38 -17.32 10.05
CA ARG A 209 1.01 -17.85 10.19
C ARG A 209 0.99 -19.30 10.70
N ARG A 210 1.97 -20.13 10.31
CA ARG A 210 2.07 -21.53 10.74
C ARG A 210 2.63 -21.68 12.14
N ALA A 211 3.36 -20.68 12.64
CA ALA A 211 3.90 -20.70 13.99
C ALA A 211 2.76 -20.65 15.03
N PRO A 212 3.00 -21.18 16.26
CA PRO A 212 2.05 -21.04 17.35
C PRO A 212 1.66 -19.57 17.59
N PRO A 213 0.36 -19.23 17.72
CA PRO A 213 -0.06 -17.84 17.84
C PRO A 213 0.54 -17.17 19.09
N LEU A 214 1.24 -16.04 18.90
CA LEU A 214 1.81 -15.27 20.02
C LEU A 214 0.73 -14.91 21.05
N ARG A 215 -0.46 -14.55 20.58
CA ARG A 215 -1.62 -14.24 21.44
C ARG A 215 -1.95 -15.37 22.41
N GLN A 216 -1.90 -16.63 21.96
CA GLN A 216 -2.18 -17.79 22.81
C GLN A 216 -1.09 -17.97 23.87
N HIS A 217 0.19 -17.80 23.50
CA HIS A 217 1.30 -17.83 24.44
C HIS A 217 1.14 -16.77 25.53
N VAL A 218 0.82 -15.52 25.15
CA VAL A 218 0.57 -14.41 26.08
C VAL A 218 -0.56 -14.74 27.05
N LEU A 219 -1.68 -15.26 26.56
CA LEU A 219 -2.81 -15.68 27.40
C LEU A 219 -2.44 -16.79 28.39
N SER A 220 -1.69 -17.80 27.94
CA SER A 220 -1.29 -18.93 28.78
C SER A 220 -0.23 -18.58 29.84
N SER A 221 0.55 -17.52 29.61
CA SER A 221 1.66 -17.15 30.49
C SER A 221 1.22 -16.60 31.85
N GLY A 222 0.03 -15.99 31.93
CA GLY A 222 -0.39 -15.20 33.09
C GLY A 222 0.43 -13.92 33.35
N ASP A 223 1.45 -13.61 32.53
CA ASP A 223 2.37 -12.49 32.75
C ASP A 223 1.72 -11.16 32.32
N ALA A 224 1.42 -10.31 33.31
CA ALA A 224 0.85 -8.99 33.10
C ALA A 224 1.77 -8.05 32.28
N ARG A 225 3.09 -8.18 32.40
CA ARG A 225 4.05 -7.38 31.61
C ARG A 225 4.04 -7.81 30.16
N LEU A 226 3.99 -9.11 29.90
CA LEU A 226 3.90 -9.67 28.55
C LEU A 226 2.56 -9.28 27.89
N ARG A 227 1.44 -9.37 28.62
CA ARG A 227 0.12 -8.90 28.17
C ARG A 227 0.12 -7.41 27.84
N ALA A 228 0.67 -6.57 28.72
CA ALA A 228 0.77 -5.14 28.48
C ALA A 228 1.64 -4.83 27.25
N ALA A 229 2.72 -5.58 27.04
CA ALA A 229 3.59 -5.42 25.89
C ALA A 229 2.89 -5.84 24.58
N PHE A 230 2.17 -6.96 24.57
CA PHE A 230 1.35 -7.39 23.45
C PHE A 230 0.24 -6.36 23.12
N ASN A 231 -0.50 -5.88 24.13
CA ASN A 231 -1.55 -4.89 23.92
C ASN A 231 -0.99 -3.58 23.35
N ARG A 232 0.20 -3.13 23.78
CA ARG A 232 0.88 -1.98 23.15
C ARG A 232 1.15 -2.19 21.67
N CYS A 233 1.45 -3.42 21.25
CA CYS A 233 1.67 -3.76 19.84
C CYS A 233 0.36 -3.69 19.04
N VAL A 234 -0.72 -4.22 19.59
CA VAL A 234 -2.04 -4.18 18.97
C VAL A 234 -2.53 -2.73 18.84
N CYS A 235 -2.45 -1.93 19.91
CA CYS A 235 -2.82 -0.52 19.88
C CYS A 235 -1.97 0.25 18.86
N ALA A 236 -0.66 -0.01 18.82
CA ALA A 236 0.24 0.57 17.84
C ALA A 236 -0.22 0.33 16.39
N LEU A 237 -0.56 -0.91 16.04
CA LEU A 237 -1.07 -1.24 14.71
C LEU A 237 -2.44 -0.59 14.43
N ALA A 238 -3.32 -0.52 15.44
CA ALA A 238 -4.62 0.15 15.33
C ALA A 238 -4.48 1.66 15.14
N ASP A 239 -3.51 2.31 15.78
CA ASP A 239 -3.22 3.73 15.65
C ASP A 239 -2.68 4.04 14.25
N PHE A 240 -1.77 3.21 13.74
CA PHE A 240 -1.31 3.28 12.35
C PHE A 240 -2.49 3.20 11.37
N ARG A 241 -3.41 2.25 11.56
CA ARG A 241 -4.59 2.08 10.70
C ARG A 241 -5.56 3.26 10.80
N SER A 242 -5.76 3.78 12.01
CA SER A 242 -6.58 4.98 12.25
C SER A 242 -5.99 6.19 11.52
N TYR A 243 -4.68 6.35 11.59
CA TYR A 243 -3.96 7.41 10.89
C TYR A 243 -4.03 7.24 9.37
N HIS A 244 -3.87 6.02 8.86
CA HIS A 244 -3.99 5.74 7.42
C HIS A 244 -5.39 6.10 6.89
N ILE A 245 -6.45 5.86 7.67
CA ILE A 245 -7.80 6.33 7.33
C ILE A 245 -7.84 7.86 7.23
N THR A 246 -7.20 8.60 8.15
CA THR A 246 -7.12 10.07 8.07
C THR A 246 -6.40 10.55 6.80
N ILE A 247 -5.29 9.89 6.41
CA ILE A 247 -4.60 10.16 5.14
C ILE A 247 -5.53 9.92 3.97
N VAL A 248 -6.17 8.76 3.90
CA VAL A 248 -7.09 8.40 2.82
C VAL A 248 -8.27 9.37 2.73
N THR A 249 -8.82 9.82 3.87
CA THR A 249 -9.84 10.87 3.89
C THR A 249 -9.35 12.15 3.22
N LYS A 250 -8.13 12.63 3.55
CA LYS A 250 -7.57 13.86 2.98
C LYS A 250 -7.25 13.71 1.48
N TYR A 251 -6.55 12.64 1.11
CA TYR A 251 -5.98 12.45 -0.23
C TYR A 251 -6.98 11.84 -1.23
N ILE A 252 -8.11 11.31 -0.75
CA ILE A 252 -9.13 10.72 -1.62
C ILE A 252 -10.47 11.44 -1.44
N ALA A 253 -11.12 11.34 -0.28
CA ALA A 253 -12.48 11.86 -0.12
C ALA A 253 -12.55 13.39 -0.22
N VAL A 254 -11.69 14.12 0.50
CA VAL A 254 -11.65 15.59 0.48
C VAL A 254 -11.16 16.09 -0.88
N ALA A 255 -10.13 15.46 -1.45
CA ALA A 255 -9.63 15.81 -2.79
C ALA A 255 -10.70 15.59 -3.88
N ALA A 256 -11.47 14.49 -3.80
CA ALA A 256 -12.61 14.24 -4.69
C ALA A 256 -13.68 15.33 -4.58
N ALA A 257 -14.07 15.69 -3.35
CA ALA A 257 -15.07 16.74 -3.13
C ALA A 257 -14.60 18.09 -3.69
N LYS A 258 -13.32 18.46 -3.47
CA LYS A 258 -12.72 19.68 -4.02
C LYS A 258 -12.68 19.66 -5.55
N ALA A 259 -12.31 18.54 -6.16
CA ALA A 259 -12.29 18.39 -7.61
C ALA A 259 -13.70 18.52 -8.21
N LYS A 260 -14.73 18.00 -7.55
CA LYS A 260 -16.14 18.16 -7.97
C LYS A 260 -16.60 19.61 -7.84
N ALA A 261 -16.25 20.30 -6.75
CA ALA A 261 -16.59 21.71 -6.54
C ALA A 261 -15.87 22.64 -7.54
N GLY A 262 -14.58 22.41 -7.81
CA GLY A 262 -13.79 23.24 -8.74
C GLY A 262 -14.20 23.11 -10.21
N ARG A 263 -14.82 21.99 -10.61
CA ARG A 263 -15.43 21.83 -11.95
C ARG A 263 -16.69 22.68 -12.16
N ALA A 264 -17.24 23.28 -11.10
CA ALA A 264 -18.41 24.17 -11.18
C ALA A 264 -18.03 25.63 -11.45
N GLU A 265 -16.74 26.00 -11.42
CA GLU A 265 -16.27 27.35 -11.77
C GLU A 265 -15.43 27.32 -13.07
N PRO A 266 -15.67 28.25 -14.03
CA PRO A 266 -14.90 28.33 -15.25
C PRO A 266 -13.55 29.02 -14.98
N GLY A 267 -12.43 28.32 -15.13
CA GLY A 267 -11.10 28.91 -14.95
C GLY A 267 -9.96 28.15 -15.62
N ASP A 268 -9.10 28.89 -16.34
CA ASP A 268 -7.91 28.47 -17.10
C ASP A 268 -6.71 28.08 -16.21
N GLY A 269 -6.90 27.11 -15.31
CA GLY A 269 -5.80 26.50 -14.55
C GLY A 269 -4.99 25.51 -15.42
N PRO A 270 -3.69 25.28 -15.14
CA PRO A 270 -2.89 24.32 -15.89
C PRO A 270 -3.58 22.96 -15.85
N ALA A 271 -3.56 22.23 -16.97
CA ALA A 271 -4.28 20.97 -17.18
C ALA A 271 -4.01 19.94 -16.06
N ALA A 272 -4.75 20.07 -14.96
CA ALA A 272 -4.76 19.10 -13.88
C ALA A 272 -5.48 17.88 -14.45
N GLY A 273 -4.73 16.78 -14.63
CA GLY A 273 -5.23 15.55 -15.24
C GLY A 273 -6.61 15.18 -14.74
N LYS A 274 -7.49 14.71 -15.63
CA LYS A 274 -8.90 14.45 -15.30
C LYS A 274 -8.99 13.37 -14.22
N PRO A 275 -9.57 13.67 -13.02
CA PRO A 275 -9.70 12.67 -11.98
C PRO A 275 -10.40 11.39 -12.45
N PRO A 276 -9.86 10.21 -12.11
CA PRO A 276 -10.42 8.93 -12.52
C PRO A 276 -11.75 8.64 -11.80
N SER A 277 -12.84 8.55 -12.56
CA SER A 277 -14.19 8.28 -12.07
C SER A 277 -14.34 6.87 -11.51
N ALA A 278 -13.64 5.88 -12.08
CA ALA A 278 -13.66 4.49 -11.63
C ALA A 278 -13.08 4.31 -10.21
N LEU A 279 -12.33 5.30 -9.72
CA LEU A 279 -11.65 5.30 -8.44
C LEU A 279 -12.31 6.21 -7.39
N GLU A 280 -13.52 6.71 -7.62
CA GLU A 280 -14.20 7.60 -6.65
C GLU A 280 -14.43 6.89 -5.30
N THR A 281 -14.91 5.64 -5.35
CA THR A 281 -15.22 4.84 -4.15
C THR A 281 -14.31 3.62 -3.98
N LYS A 282 -13.50 3.31 -5.00
CA LYS A 282 -12.59 2.15 -5.04
C LYS A 282 -11.13 2.56 -4.93
N GLY A 283 -10.37 1.73 -4.21
CA GLY A 283 -8.92 1.81 -4.17
C GLY A 283 -8.32 1.30 -5.47
N THR A 284 -7.08 1.67 -5.73
CA THR A 284 -6.29 1.20 -6.88
C THR A 284 -6.14 -0.33 -6.91
N GLY A 285 -6.17 -0.98 -5.75
CA GLY A 285 -6.21 -2.45 -5.61
C GLY A 285 -7.59 -3.09 -5.79
N GLY A 286 -8.67 -2.30 -5.93
CA GLY A 286 -10.03 -2.76 -6.22
C GLY A 286 -11.00 -2.85 -5.02
N SER A 287 -10.55 -2.59 -3.79
CA SER A 287 -11.42 -2.63 -2.59
C SER A 287 -12.27 -1.36 -2.43
N HIS A 288 -13.44 -1.49 -1.80
CA HIS A 288 -14.16 -0.33 -1.26
C HIS A 288 -13.35 0.28 -0.10
N ILE A 289 -12.82 1.49 -0.32
CA ILE A 289 -11.68 1.99 0.47
C ILE A 289 -12.00 2.08 1.96
N PHE A 290 -13.09 2.78 2.31
CA PHE A 290 -13.40 3.06 3.70
C PHE A 290 -13.96 1.86 4.46
N SER A 291 -14.76 1.00 3.82
CA SER A 291 -15.27 -0.21 4.46
C SER A 291 -14.12 -1.16 4.78
N PHE A 292 -13.21 -1.39 3.83
CA PHE A 292 -12.04 -2.22 4.03
C PHE A 292 -11.13 -1.69 5.14
N LEU A 293 -10.73 -0.41 5.07
CA LEU A 293 -9.80 0.16 6.05
C LEU A 293 -10.39 0.20 7.46
N LYS A 294 -11.69 0.52 7.61
CA LYS A 294 -12.36 0.50 8.91
C LYS A 294 -12.45 -0.93 9.44
N SER A 295 -12.85 -1.90 8.62
CA SER A 295 -12.93 -3.32 8.99
C SER A 295 -11.57 -3.85 9.51
N VAL A 296 -10.48 -3.57 8.78
CA VAL A 296 -9.13 -4.00 9.15
C VAL A 296 -8.64 -3.29 10.42
N ARG A 297 -9.00 -2.03 10.66
CA ARG A 297 -8.72 -1.32 11.92
C ARG A 297 -9.50 -1.90 13.10
N ASP A 298 -10.79 -2.11 12.93
CA ASP A 298 -11.69 -2.51 14.02
C ASP A 298 -11.36 -3.92 14.50
N THR A 299 -11.11 -4.86 13.58
CA THR A 299 -10.61 -6.20 13.91
C THR A 299 -9.22 -6.19 14.57
N THR A 300 -8.36 -5.20 14.30
CA THR A 300 -7.14 -5.01 15.11
C THR A 300 -7.45 -4.65 16.55
N ARG A 301 -8.37 -3.71 16.77
CA ARG A 301 -8.73 -3.25 18.12
C ARG A 301 -9.31 -4.38 18.97
N GLU A 302 -10.08 -5.26 18.34
CA GLU A 302 -10.59 -6.50 18.97
C GLU A 302 -9.48 -7.48 19.38
N GLY A 303 -8.27 -7.33 18.82
CA GLY A 303 -7.11 -8.15 19.18
C GLY A 303 -6.57 -7.91 20.60
N VAL A 304 -6.94 -6.80 21.25
CA VAL A 304 -6.53 -6.46 22.62
C VAL A 304 -7.00 -7.55 23.58
N ILE A 305 -6.12 -7.96 24.49
CA ILE A 305 -6.43 -8.91 25.56
C ILE A 305 -6.96 -8.13 26.76
N SER A 306 -8.22 -8.36 27.13
CA SER A 306 -8.84 -7.79 28.33
C SER A 306 -8.15 -8.27 29.63
N ALA A 307 -8.35 -7.52 30.71
CA ALA A 307 -7.87 -7.86 32.04
C ALA A 307 -8.49 -9.16 32.54
#